data_AF-A0A967KD64-F1
#
_entry.id   AF-A0A967KD64-F1
#
_cell.length_a   1.000
_cell.length_b   1.000
_cell.length_c   1.000
_cell.angle_alpha   90.00
_cell.angle_beta   90.00
_cell.angle_gamma   90.00
#
_symmetry.space_group_name_H-M   'P 1'
#
loop_
_entity.id
_entity.type
_entity.pdbx_description
1 polymer ?
#
loop_
_entity_poly.entity_id
_entity_poly.type
_entity_poly.pdbx_seq_one_letter_code
_entity_poly.pdbx_strand_id
1 'polypeptide(L)'
;MRDKTTIKEIFNIWWPLAASWMLMGMELPALSAVVARLQNPDINLAAYGGVVFPLSLLIEAPIIMLLAASTALSKDWPSYKYIHKFMMWTGGFLTLLHVVIAFTPVYDFVVGTIISAPEEIIEPARIGLMIMTPWTWSIAYRRFNQGVLIRFGHSNAVGIGSVVRLST
;
A
#
# COMPACT_ATOMS: atom_id res chain seq x y z
N MET A 1 -14.62 11.21 34.26
CA MET A 1 -14.71 9.73 34.31
C MET A 1 -14.63 9.22 32.89
N ARG A 2 -13.63 8.40 32.54
CA ARG A 2 -13.61 7.70 31.24
C ARG A 2 -14.66 6.60 31.34
N ASP A 3 -15.72 6.68 30.55
CA ASP A 3 -16.66 5.58 30.41
C ASP A 3 -15.88 4.31 30.08
N LYS A 4 -16.15 3.23 30.81
CA LYS A 4 -15.55 1.93 30.54
C LYS A 4 -16.12 1.46 29.19
N THR A 5 -15.33 1.62 28.13
CA THR A 5 -15.68 1.04 26.81
C THR A 5 -16.06 -0.41 27.00
N THR A 6 -17.27 -0.77 26.59
CA THR A 6 -17.79 -2.12 26.79
C THR A 6 -17.10 -3.07 25.81
N ILE A 7 -16.87 -4.34 26.18
CA ILE A 7 -16.28 -5.36 25.28
C ILE A 7 -17.01 -5.40 23.92
N LYS A 8 -18.34 -5.18 23.93
CA LYS A 8 -19.18 -5.09 22.74
C LYS A 8 -18.80 -3.93 21.81
N GLU A 9 -18.43 -2.78 22.34
CA GLU A 9 -18.01 -1.61 21.56
C GLU A 9 -16.63 -1.82 20.95
N ILE A 10 -15.71 -2.40 21.72
CA ILE A 10 -14.38 -2.80 21.22
C ILE A 10 -14.55 -3.79 20.06
N PHE A 11 -15.38 -4.82 20.24
CA PHE A 11 -15.63 -5.81 19.20
C PHE A 11 -16.17 -5.17 17.91
N ASN A 12 -17.15 -4.28 18.01
CA ASN A 12 -17.74 -3.59 16.85
C ASN A 12 -16.77 -2.66 16.13
N ILE A 13 -15.80 -2.07 16.83
CA ILE A 13 -14.75 -1.24 16.21
C ILE A 13 -13.73 -2.12 15.48
N TRP A 14 -13.33 -3.24 16.08
CA TRP A 14 -12.23 -4.07 15.62
C TRP A 14 -12.63 -5.08 14.55
N TRP A 15 -13.84 -5.64 14.59
CA TRP A 15 -14.28 -6.65 13.63
C TRP A 15 -14.22 -6.18 12.17
N PRO A 16 -14.72 -4.97 11.80
CA PRO A 16 -14.60 -4.45 10.43
C PRO A 16 -13.15 -4.25 10.00
N LEU A 17 -12.28 -3.84 10.93
CA LEU A 17 -10.86 -3.66 10.67
C LEU A 17 -10.18 -5.01 10.43
N ALA A 18 -10.45 -6.02 11.26
CA ALA A 18 -9.95 -7.37 11.08
C ALA A 18 -10.38 -7.96 9.72
N ALA A 19 -11.67 -7.81 9.37
CA ALA A 19 -12.18 -8.22 8.07
C ALA A 19 -11.47 -7.49 6.92
N SER A 20 -11.28 -6.17 7.01
CA SER A 20 -10.55 -5.37 6.02
C SER A 20 -9.11 -5.85 5.85
N TRP A 21 -8.42 -6.22 6.94
CA TRP A 21 -7.08 -6.80 6.89
C TRP A 21 -7.05 -8.18 6.22
N MET A 22 -8.03 -9.06 6.51
CA MET A 22 -8.13 -10.35 5.82
C MET A 22 -8.35 -10.16 4.31
N LEU A 23 -9.22 -9.23 3.91
CA LEU A 23 -9.46 -8.87 2.52
C LEU A 23 -8.20 -8.30 1.85
N MET A 24 -7.42 -7.46 2.56
CA MET A 24 -6.13 -7.00 2.06
C MET A 24 -5.14 -8.16 1.85
N GLY A 25 -5.17 -9.18 2.70
CA GLY A 25 -4.34 -10.38 2.54
C GLY A 25 -4.66 -11.19 1.27
N MET A 26 -5.88 -11.10 0.74
CA MET A 26 -6.29 -11.81 -0.47
C MET A 26 -5.77 -11.17 -1.77
N GLU A 27 -5.32 -9.91 -1.72
CA GLU A 27 -4.84 -9.15 -2.87
C GLU A 27 -3.63 -9.82 -3.53
N LEU A 28 -2.66 -10.27 -2.73
CA LEU A 28 -1.46 -10.95 -3.23
C LEU A 28 -1.77 -12.27 -3.95
N PRO A 29 -2.51 -13.23 -3.35
CA PRO A 29 -2.93 -14.44 -4.06
C PRO A 29 -3.76 -14.17 -5.32
N ALA A 30 -4.64 -13.18 -5.30
CA ALA A 30 -5.46 -12.84 -6.46
C ALA A 30 -4.59 -12.34 -7.63
N LEU A 31 -3.64 -11.44 -7.35
CA LEU A 31 -2.69 -10.95 -8.35
C LEU A 31 -1.81 -12.09 -8.86
N SER A 32 -1.26 -12.93 -7.98
CA SER A 32 -0.48 -14.10 -8.40
C SER A 32 -1.29 -15.07 -9.27
N ALA A 33 -2.58 -15.27 -8.99
CA ALA A 33 -3.43 -16.11 -9.83
C ALA A 33 -3.63 -15.53 -11.24
N VAL A 34 -3.70 -14.20 -11.38
CA VAL A 34 -3.78 -13.54 -12.69
C VAL A 34 -2.44 -13.64 -13.42
N VAL A 35 -1.34 -13.33 -12.74
CA VAL A 35 0.02 -13.39 -13.30
C VAL A 35 0.37 -14.80 -13.78
N ALA A 36 -0.06 -15.83 -13.05
CA ALA A 36 0.11 -17.24 -13.43
C ALA A 36 -0.60 -17.65 -14.73
N ARG A 37 -1.51 -16.82 -15.25
CA ARG A 37 -2.22 -17.05 -16.53
C ARG A 37 -1.63 -16.24 -17.69
N LEU A 38 -0.60 -15.43 -17.45
CA LEU A 38 0.13 -14.73 -18.49
C LEU A 38 1.09 -15.68 -19.21
N GLN A 39 1.61 -15.25 -20.37
CA GLN A 39 2.71 -15.94 -21.05
C GLN A 39 3.95 -15.97 -20.15
N ASN A 40 4.73 -17.05 -20.16
CA ASN A 40 5.90 -17.22 -19.28
C ASN A 40 5.56 -17.00 -17.79
N PRO A 41 4.66 -17.81 -17.20
CA PRO A 41 4.18 -17.61 -15.83
C PRO A 41 5.31 -17.67 -14.79
N ASP A 42 6.31 -18.53 -14.98
CA ASP A 42 7.45 -18.65 -14.06
C ASP A 42 8.26 -17.36 -13.99
N ILE A 43 8.58 -16.76 -15.14
CA ILE A 43 9.31 -15.49 -15.24
C ILE A 43 8.48 -14.35 -14.63
N ASN A 44 7.19 -14.26 -14.98
CA ASN A 44 6.35 -13.17 -14.49
C ASN A 44 6.06 -13.27 -12.99
N LEU A 45 5.86 -14.48 -12.44
CA LEU A 45 5.70 -14.68 -11.00
C LEU A 45 6.99 -14.39 -10.24
N ALA A 46 8.15 -14.78 -10.79
CA ALA A 46 9.44 -14.47 -10.20
C ALA A 46 9.73 -12.97 -10.23
N ALA A 47 9.45 -12.29 -11.34
CA ALA A 47 9.59 -10.84 -11.46
C ALA A 47 8.67 -10.10 -10.47
N TYR A 48 7.39 -10.49 -10.43
CA TYR A 48 6.40 -9.87 -9.55
C TYR A 48 6.74 -10.07 -8.06
N GLY A 49 6.94 -11.33 -7.65
CA GLY A 49 7.15 -11.70 -6.25
C GLY A 49 8.56 -11.40 -5.74
N GLY A 50 9.57 -11.48 -6.60
CA GLY A 50 10.98 -11.30 -6.23
C GLY A 50 11.47 -9.86 -6.28
N VAL A 51 10.90 -9.02 -7.16
CA VAL A 51 11.42 -7.66 -7.39
C VAL A 51 10.32 -6.62 -7.25
N VAL A 52 9.24 -6.73 -8.03
CA VAL A 52 8.23 -5.66 -8.15
C VAL A 52 7.56 -5.36 -6.82
N PHE A 53 6.99 -6.38 -6.17
CA PHE A 53 6.26 -6.20 -4.92
C PHE A 53 7.19 -5.83 -3.74
N PRO A 54 8.32 -6.52 -3.48
CA PRO A 54 9.22 -6.16 -2.38
C PRO A 54 9.82 -4.76 -2.53
N LEU A 55 10.23 -4.35 -3.73
CA LEU A 55 10.83 -3.04 -3.94
C LEU A 55 9.78 -1.92 -3.80
N SER A 56 8.57 -2.13 -4.32
CA SER A 56 7.46 -1.19 -4.11
C SER A 56 7.12 -1.06 -2.63
N LEU A 57 7.06 -2.18 -1.90
CA LEU A 57 6.80 -2.19 -0.45
C LEU A 57 7.90 -1.45 0.32
N LEU A 58 9.17 -1.61 -0.07
CA LEU A 58 10.30 -0.93 0.55
C LEU A 58 10.20 0.58 0.38
N ILE A 59 9.89 1.04 -0.83
CA ILE A 59 9.65 2.46 -1.14
C ILE A 59 8.49 3.00 -0.30
N GLU A 60 7.44 2.20 -0.11
CA GLU A 60 6.22 2.59 0.59
C GLU A 60 6.30 2.47 2.12
N ALA A 61 7.30 1.78 2.66
CA ALA A 61 7.42 1.54 4.10
C ALA A 61 7.22 2.82 4.97
N PRO A 62 7.74 4.01 4.60
CA PRO A 62 7.54 5.23 5.39
C PRO A 62 6.08 5.71 5.44
N ILE A 63 5.29 5.45 4.40
CA ILE A 63 3.90 5.93 4.29
C ILE A 63 2.87 4.94 4.82
N ILE A 64 3.22 3.66 5.04
CA ILE A 64 2.30 2.67 5.63
C ILE A 64 1.79 3.16 7.00
N MET A 65 2.65 3.82 7.78
CA MET A 65 2.31 4.37 9.09
C MET A 65 1.49 5.66 9.06
N LEU A 66 1.18 6.23 7.89
CA LEU A 66 0.21 7.33 7.78
C LEU A 66 -1.16 6.95 8.34
N LEU A 67 -1.53 5.66 8.32
CA LEU A 67 -2.74 5.18 8.97
C LEU A 67 -2.75 5.49 10.47
N ALA A 68 -1.68 5.11 11.17
CA ALA A 68 -1.54 5.36 12.61
C ALA A 68 -1.43 6.86 12.90
N ALA A 69 -0.62 7.59 12.12
CA ALA A 69 -0.42 9.02 12.27
C ALA A 69 -1.72 9.81 12.09
N SER A 70 -2.48 9.54 11.01
CA SER A 70 -3.76 10.21 10.75
C SER A 70 -4.82 9.84 11.78
N THR A 71 -4.83 8.59 12.26
CA THR A 71 -5.73 8.17 13.35
C THR A 71 -5.43 8.92 14.65
N ALA A 72 -4.15 9.07 15.02
CA ALA A 72 -3.77 9.68 16.30
C ALA A 72 -3.83 11.22 16.28
N LEU A 73 -3.49 11.84 15.14
CA LEU A 73 -3.20 13.27 15.06
C LEU A 73 -4.33 14.09 14.40
N SER A 74 -5.23 13.50 13.61
CA SER A 74 -6.32 14.25 12.94
C SER A 74 -7.47 14.59 13.89
N LYS A 75 -7.19 15.46 14.88
CA LYS A 75 -8.14 15.79 15.96
C LYS A 75 -9.10 16.92 15.60
N ASP A 76 -8.65 17.83 14.73
CA ASP A 76 -9.37 19.01 14.28
C ASP A 76 -8.96 19.36 12.85
N TRP A 77 -9.62 20.37 12.28
CA TRP A 77 -9.39 20.79 10.91
C TRP A 77 -7.96 21.31 10.63
N PRO A 78 -7.33 22.13 11.50
CA PRO A 78 -5.92 22.47 11.36
C PRO A 78 -4.99 21.25 11.32
N SER A 79 -5.17 20.30 12.24
CA SER A 79 -4.37 19.08 12.33
C SER A 79 -4.57 18.19 11.09
N TYR A 80 -5.81 18.06 10.62
CA TYR A 80 -6.13 17.38 9.37
C TYR A 80 -5.37 17.98 8.19
N LYS A 81 -5.41 19.31 8.00
CA LYS A 81 -4.70 19.98 6.91
C LYS A 81 -3.19 19.77 6.98
N TYR A 82 -2.64 19.79 8.19
CA TYR A 82 -1.21 19.55 8.40
C TYR A 82 -0.79 18.14 7.97
N ILE A 83 -1.52 17.12 8.44
CA ILE A 83 -1.22 15.72 8.09
C ILE A 83 -1.51 15.45 6.61
N HIS A 84 -2.56 16.06 6.04
CA HIS A 84 -2.85 15.97 4.62
C HIS A 84 -1.69 16.56 3.78
N LYS A 85 -1.18 17.74 4.16
CA LYS A 85 -0.01 18.34 3.51
C LYS A 85 1.21 17.43 3.63
N PHE A 86 1.47 16.88 4.82
CA PHE A 86 2.55 15.92 5.03
C PHE A 86 2.40 14.67 4.14
N MET A 87 1.20 14.10 4.04
CA MET A 87 0.88 12.98 3.15
C MET A 87 1.15 13.34 1.68
N MET A 88 0.74 14.52 1.21
CA MET A 88 0.98 14.94 -0.17
C MET A 88 2.47 15.08 -0.48
N TRP A 89 3.25 15.69 0.42
CA TRP A 89 4.70 15.84 0.24
C TRP A 89 5.43 14.50 0.27
N THR A 90 5.14 13.65 1.27
CA THR A 90 5.80 12.34 1.40
C THR A 90 5.38 11.38 0.30
N GLY A 91 4.09 11.31 -0.03
CA GLY A 91 3.58 10.52 -1.14
C GLY A 91 4.17 10.96 -2.48
N GLY A 92 4.22 12.27 -2.75
CA GLY A 92 4.84 12.80 -3.96
C GLY A 92 6.33 12.52 -4.05
N PHE A 93 7.07 12.69 -2.93
CA PHE A 93 8.49 12.37 -2.86
C PHE A 93 8.78 10.89 -3.12
N LEU A 94 8.04 9.99 -2.48
CA LEU A 94 8.23 8.54 -2.68
C LEU A 94 7.80 8.08 -4.07
N THR A 95 6.76 8.68 -4.65
CA THR A 95 6.42 8.43 -6.06
C THR A 95 7.52 8.91 -6.99
N LEU A 96 8.13 10.07 -6.73
CA LEU A 96 9.29 10.52 -7.50
C LEU A 96 10.47 9.55 -7.35
N LEU A 97 10.74 9.07 -6.14
CA LEU A 97 11.77 8.06 -5.89
C LEU A 97 11.47 6.78 -6.68
N HIS A 98 10.22 6.31 -6.68
CA HIS A 98 9.78 5.16 -7.47
C HIS A 98 10.03 5.39 -8.96
N VAL A 99 9.63 6.55 -9.50
CA VAL A 99 9.86 6.91 -10.91
C VAL A 99 11.36 6.91 -11.23
N VAL A 100 12.19 7.51 -10.38
CA VAL A 100 13.64 7.53 -10.59
C VAL A 100 14.18 6.10 -10.63
N ILE A 101 13.77 5.23 -9.71
CA ILE A 101 14.23 3.85 -9.69
C ILE A 101 13.76 3.10 -10.94
N ALA A 102 12.49 3.21 -11.34
CA ALA A 102 11.92 2.41 -12.42
C ALA A 102 12.35 2.87 -13.83
N PHE A 103 12.48 4.19 -14.05
CA PHE A 103 12.66 4.77 -15.38
C PHE A 103 14.10 5.21 -15.68
N THR A 104 15.06 4.99 -14.77
CA THR A 104 16.46 5.38 -14.98
C THR A 104 17.41 4.17 -14.85
N PRO A 105 18.71 4.32 -15.20
CA PRO A 105 19.71 3.28 -15.01
C PRO A 105 19.93 2.88 -13.53
N VAL A 106 19.36 3.62 -12.58
CA VAL A 106 19.33 3.22 -11.16
C VAL A 106 18.68 1.84 -11.00
N TYR A 107 17.69 1.52 -11.85
CA TYR A 107 17.07 0.19 -11.88
C TYR A 107 18.09 -0.94 -12.01
N ASP A 108 18.98 -0.85 -13.00
CA ASP A 108 19.95 -1.91 -13.34
C ASP A 108 20.94 -2.13 -12.20
N PHE A 109 21.31 -1.05 -11.50
CA PHE A 109 22.13 -1.16 -10.31
C PHE A 109 21.38 -1.85 -9.15
N VAL A 110 20.14 -1.42 -8.86
CA VAL A 110 19.37 -1.98 -7.75
C VAL A 110 19.01 -3.44 -8.01
N VAL A 111 18.45 -3.75 -9.18
CA VAL A 111 17.92 -5.08 -9.47
C VAL A 111 19.02 -6.03 -9.98
N GLY A 112 19.89 -5.55 -10.86
CA GLY A 112 20.98 -6.35 -11.42
C GLY A 112 22.15 -6.54 -10.46
N THR A 113 22.51 -5.54 -9.66
CA THR A 113 23.69 -5.63 -8.77
C THR A 113 23.30 -5.93 -7.32
N ILE A 114 22.43 -5.13 -6.70
CA ILE A 114 22.11 -5.28 -5.27
C ILE A 114 21.25 -6.54 -5.03
N ILE A 115 20.18 -6.70 -5.81
CA ILE A 115 19.31 -7.89 -5.71
C ILE A 115 19.94 -9.09 -6.42
N SER A 116 20.83 -8.87 -7.40
CA SER A 116 21.42 -9.94 -8.22
C SER A 116 20.33 -10.81 -8.87
N ALA A 117 19.30 -10.17 -9.41
CA ALA A 117 18.20 -10.86 -10.07
C ALA A 117 18.66 -11.60 -11.34
N PRO A 118 18.12 -12.80 -11.64
CA PRO A 118 18.37 -13.47 -12.92
C PRO A 118 18.04 -12.57 -14.11
N GLU A 119 18.87 -12.60 -15.15
CA GLU A 119 18.75 -11.71 -16.32
C GLU A 119 17.36 -11.78 -16.97
N GLU A 120 16.77 -12.96 -17.00
CA GLU A 120 15.45 -13.25 -17.55
C GLU A 120 14.30 -12.49 -16.86
N ILE A 121 14.45 -12.08 -15.58
CA ILE A 121 13.41 -11.40 -14.82
C ILE A 121 13.62 -9.88 -14.71
N ILE A 122 14.79 -9.35 -15.09
CA ILE A 122 15.15 -7.93 -14.95
C ILE A 122 14.16 -7.05 -15.72
N GLU A 123 14.02 -7.23 -17.03
CA GLU A 123 13.12 -6.36 -17.80
C GLU A 123 11.62 -6.58 -17.54
N PRO A 124 11.12 -7.82 -17.36
CA PRO A 124 9.76 -8.04 -16.89
C PRO A 124 9.47 -7.32 -15.56
N ALA A 125 10.42 -7.35 -14.62
CA ALA A 125 10.27 -6.66 -13.34
C ALA A 125 10.34 -5.13 -13.50
N ARG A 126 11.15 -4.60 -14.42
CA ARG A 126 11.18 -3.15 -14.72
C ARG A 126 9.81 -2.67 -15.18
N ILE A 127 9.20 -3.38 -16.13
CA ILE A 127 7.86 -3.07 -16.63
C ILE A 127 6.84 -3.12 -15.49
N GLY A 128 6.91 -4.15 -14.65
CA GLY A 128 6.05 -4.28 -13.47
C GLY A 128 6.17 -3.07 -12.53
N LEU A 129 7.39 -2.62 -12.23
CA LEU A 129 7.63 -1.43 -11.39
C LEU A 129 7.12 -0.13 -12.03
N MET A 130 7.31 0.04 -13.34
CA MET A 130 6.74 1.17 -14.07
C MET A 130 5.20 1.19 -13.94
N ILE A 131 4.55 0.04 -14.09
CA ILE A 131 3.10 -0.10 -13.92
C ILE A 131 2.68 0.18 -12.46
N MET A 132 3.50 -0.20 -11.49
CA MET A 132 3.23 0.03 -10.07
C MET A 132 3.46 1.48 -9.62
N THR A 133 4.01 2.36 -10.45
CA THR A 133 4.31 3.75 -10.06
C THR A 133 3.12 4.52 -9.45
N PRO A 134 1.87 4.45 -10.00
CA PRO A 134 0.71 5.12 -9.41
C PRO A 134 0.29 4.57 -8.04
N TRP A 135 0.71 3.35 -7.70
CA TRP A 135 0.34 2.69 -6.46
C TRP A 135 0.89 3.47 -5.25
N THR A 136 2.14 3.92 -5.28
CA THR A 136 2.81 4.53 -4.11
C THR A 136 2.05 5.74 -3.55
N TRP A 137 1.63 6.69 -4.41
CA TRP A 137 0.82 7.83 -3.97
C TRP A 137 -0.57 7.39 -3.51
N SER A 138 -1.18 6.45 -4.25
CA SER A 138 -2.50 5.91 -3.94
C SER A 138 -2.55 5.25 -2.55
N ILE A 139 -1.47 4.58 -2.13
CA ILE A 139 -1.34 4.03 -0.78
C ILE A 139 -1.26 5.12 0.26
N ALA A 140 -0.46 6.17 0.05
CA ALA A 140 -0.35 7.29 0.99
C ALA A 140 -1.72 7.93 1.21
N TYR A 141 -2.42 8.23 0.12
CA TYR A 141 -3.76 8.80 0.14
C TYR A 141 -4.76 7.87 0.84
N ARG A 142 -4.75 6.58 0.52
CA ARG A 142 -5.64 5.59 1.14
C ARG A 142 -5.38 5.46 2.64
N ARG A 143 -4.12 5.28 3.05
CA ARG A 143 -3.74 5.10 4.47
C ARG A 143 -4.11 6.32 5.30
N PHE A 144 -3.92 7.52 4.77
CA PHE A 144 -4.36 8.76 5.40
C PHE A 144 -5.89 8.79 5.61
N ASN A 145 -6.68 8.57 4.55
CA ASN A 145 -8.14 8.63 4.64
C ASN A 145 -8.71 7.54 5.55
N GLN A 146 -8.14 6.32 5.51
CA GLN A 146 -8.52 5.24 6.42
C GLN A 146 -8.34 5.65 7.89
N GLY A 147 -7.23 6.29 8.25
CA GLY A 147 -7.00 6.67 9.64
C GLY A 147 -7.88 7.83 10.09
N VAL A 148 -8.21 8.77 9.20
CA VAL A 148 -9.22 9.80 9.46
C VAL A 148 -10.59 9.17 9.75
N LEU A 149 -11.03 8.22 8.92
CA LEU A 149 -12.30 7.51 9.13
C LEU A 149 -12.33 6.77 10.46
N ILE A 150 -11.24 6.07 10.82
CA ILE A 150 -11.13 5.36 12.10
C ILE A 150 -11.22 6.34 13.27
N ARG A 151 -10.51 7.47 13.21
CA ARG A 151 -10.50 8.49 14.26
C ARG A 151 -11.90 9.03 14.58
N PHE A 152 -12.72 9.24 13.54
CA PHE A 152 -14.08 9.74 13.68
C PHE A 152 -15.14 8.62 13.80
N GLY A 153 -14.75 7.37 14.07
CA GLY A 153 -15.69 6.27 14.34
C GLY A 153 -16.37 5.66 13.10
N HIS A 154 -15.88 5.98 11.90
CA HIS A 154 -16.42 5.49 10.62
C HIS A 154 -15.63 4.28 10.09
N SER A 155 -15.18 3.38 10.98
CA SER A 155 -14.37 2.20 10.61
C SER A 155 -15.09 1.23 9.66
N ASN A 156 -16.43 1.20 9.67
CA ASN A 156 -17.24 0.44 8.72
C ASN A 156 -17.01 0.87 7.26
N ALA A 157 -16.80 2.17 7.02
CA ALA A 157 -16.53 2.68 5.66
C ALA A 157 -15.20 2.14 5.11
N VAL A 158 -14.21 1.89 5.98
CA VAL A 158 -12.93 1.25 5.60
C VAL A 158 -13.16 -0.18 5.12
N GLY A 159 -13.99 -0.94 5.85
CA GLY A 159 -14.36 -2.30 5.46
C GLY A 159 -15.13 -2.37 4.14
N ILE A 160 -16.13 -1.50 3.96
CA ILE A 160 -16.90 -1.41 2.71
C ILE A 160 -15.99 -1.07 1.53
N GLY A 161 -15.08 -0.11 1.69
CA GLY A 161 -14.11 0.23 0.65
C GLY A 161 -13.21 -0.94 0.26
N SER A 162 -12.79 -1.77 1.22
CA SER A 162 -12.02 -2.99 0.96
C SER A 162 -12.80 -4.04 0.16
N VAL A 163 -14.10 -4.21 0.45
CA VAL A 163 -14.97 -5.13 -0.29
C VAL A 163 -15.15 -4.65 -1.73
N VAL A 164 -15.53 -3.39 -1.93
CA VAL A 164 -15.72 -2.81 -3.27
C VAL A 164 -14.48 -3.03 -4.12
N ARG A 165 -13.30 -2.73 -3.57
CA ARG A 165 -12.00 -2.90 -4.24
C ARG A 165 -11.72 -4.33 -4.74
N LEU A 166 -12.20 -5.35 -4.04
CA LEU A 166 -11.99 -6.76 -4.45
C LEU A 166 -13.07 -7.26 -5.41
N SER A 167 -14.25 -6.63 -5.40
CA SER A 167 -15.39 -7.02 -6.24
C SER A 167 -15.41 -6.37 -7.62
N THR A 168 -14.57 -5.36 -7.86
CA THR A 168 -14.46 -4.61 -9.12
C THR A 168 -13.07 -4.77 -9.70
#